data_AF-A0A419GHT0-F1
#
_entry.id   AF-A0A419GHT0-F1
#
_cell.length_a   1.000
_cell.length_b   1.000
_cell.length_c   1.000
_cell.angle_alpha   90.00
_cell.angle_beta   90.00
_cell.angle_gamma   90.00
#
_symmetry.space_group_name_H-M   'P 1'
#
loop_
_entity.id
_entity.type
_entity.pdbx_description
1 polymer ?
#
loop_
_entity_poly.entity_id
_entity_poly.type
_entity_poly.pdbx_seq_one_letter_code
_entity_poly.pdbx_strand_id
1 'polypeptide(L)'
;MIKQIPDCLRKKAMTITNAWYALHMDYWDQIGELKGNFRARFGIDRQLCYEMTIIICDHLEGKNVTGSIGAWIERANLVSEDCPATEELAELRKKLLIEVIDNELYYLQETDRISREDMISSRIEIEGILNRVKHWYLARQNNTLNWAGVSTTNET
;
A
#
# COMPACT_ATOMS: atom_id res chain seq x y z
N MET A 1 -9.38 -10.17 -19.20
CA MET A 1 -9.44 -9.81 -17.77
C MET A 1 -10.85 -9.96 -17.26
N ILE A 2 -11.02 -10.77 -16.22
CA ILE A 2 -12.30 -10.94 -15.54
C ILE A 2 -12.58 -9.67 -14.74
N LYS A 3 -13.63 -8.93 -15.14
CA LYS A 3 -14.03 -7.69 -14.46
C LYS A 3 -14.40 -7.87 -12.99
N GLN A 4 -14.72 -9.09 -12.57
CA GLN A 4 -15.26 -9.38 -11.24
C GLN A 4 -14.30 -9.08 -10.08
N ILE A 5 -13.00 -9.30 -10.25
CA ILE A 5 -12.00 -9.03 -9.20
C ILE A 5 -11.82 -7.53 -8.98
N PRO A 6 -11.42 -6.72 -9.98
CA PRO A 6 -11.31 -5.28 -9.80
C PRO A 6 -12.65 -4.63 -9.39
N ASP A 7 -13.80 -5.10 -9.90
CA ASP A 7 -15.11 -4.61 -9.48
C ASP A 7 -15.38 -4.88 -7.98
N CYS A 8 -15.01 -6.08 -7.49
CA CYS A 8 -15.17 -6.44 -6.08
C CYS A 8 -14.29 -5.58 -5.18
N LEU A 9 -13.00 -5.52 -5.51
CA LEU A 9 -12.01 -4.76 -4.73
C LEU A 9 -12.37 -3.27 -4.71
N ARG A 10 -12.82 -2.70 -5.83
CA ARG A 10 -13.25 -1.29 -5.90
C ARG A 10 -14.48 -1.02 -5.03
N LYS A 11 -15.50 -1.89 -5.09
CA LYS A 11 -16.71 -1.77 -4.24
C LYS A 11 -16.37 -1.91 -2.74
N LYS A 12 -15.36 -2.69 -2.41
CA LYS A 12 -14.92 -2.96 -1.05
C LYS A 12 -13.69 -2.16 -0.62
N ALA A 13 -13.23 -1.18 -1.40
CA ALA A 13 -11.97 -0.48 -1.13
C ALA A 13 -11.92 0.16 0.27
N MET A 14 -13.05 0.72 0.74
CA MET A 14 -13.17 1.24 2.10
C MET A 14 -13.11 0.14 3.17
N THR A 15 -13.78 -0.99 2.95
CA THR A 15 -13.74 -2.16 3.85
C THR A 15 -12.33 -2.73 3.95
N ILE A 16 -11.66 -2.90 2.81
CA ILE A 16 -10.26 -3.36 2.72
C ILE A 16 -9.36 -2.42 3.52
N THR A 17 -9.51 -1.11 3.31
CA THR A 17 -8.75 -0.08 4.03
C THR A 17 -8.93 -0.17 5.55
N ASN A 18 -10.16 -0.41 6.00
CA ASN A 18 -10.46 -0.51 7.43
C ASN A 18 -9.90 -1.78 8.05
N ALA A 19 -10.03 -2.91 7.36
CA ALA A 19 -9.47 -4.19 7.80
C ALA A 19 -7.95 -4.13 7.83
N TRP A 20 -7.33 -3.54 6.82
CA TRP A 20 -5.88 -3.31 6.77
C TRP A 20 -5.41 -2.48 7.96
N TYR A 21 -6.12 -1.39 8.26
CA TYR A 21 -5.77 -0.54 9.39
C TYR A 21 -5.92 -1.26 10.72
N ALA A 22 -6.98 -2.06 10.91
CA ALA A 22 -7.17 -2.86 12.12
C ALA A 22 -5.99 -3.82 12.35
N LEU A 23 -5.61 -4.60 11.33
CA LEU A 23 -4.45 -5.50 11.43
C LEU A 23 -3.15 -4.74 11.70
N HIS A 24 -2.98 -3.58 11.07
CA HIS A 24 -1.82 -2.74 11.29
C HIS A 24 -1.77 -2.24 12.74
N MET A 25 -2.90 -1.84 13.33
CA MET A 25 -2.96 -1.43 14.73
C MET A 25 -2.70 -2.58 15.69
N ASP A 26 -3.22 -3.77 15.42
CA ASP A 26 -2.98 -4.96 16.25
C ASP A 26 -1.48 -5.32 16.29
N TYR A 27 -0.80 -5.26 15.14
CA TYR A 27 0.65 -5.46 15.07
C TYR A 27 1.41 -4.41 15.89
N TRP A 28 1.02 -3.14 15.77
CA TRP A 28 1.64 -2.05 16.50
C TRP A 28 1.39 -2.11 18.02
N ASP A 29 0.25 -2.66 18.42
CA ASP A 29 -0.05 -2.86 19.82
C ASP A 29 0.89 -3.86 20.48
N GLN A 30 1.48 -4.79 19.71
CA GLN A 30 2.43 -5.80 20.17
C GLN A 30 3.87 -5.29 20.31
N ILE A 31 4.31 -4.33 19.48
CA ILE A 31 5.70 -3.83 19.46
C ILE A 31 5.95 -2.60 20.34
N GLY A 32 4.89 -1.95 20.82
CA GLY A 32 4.91 -1.08 21.98
C GLY A 32 5.99 0.01 22.02
N GLU A 33 6.08 0.92 21.03
CA GLU A 33 6.87 2.16 21.24
C GLU A 33 6.50 3.38 20.35
N LEU A 34 5.53 3.32 19.42
CA LEU A 34 5.11 4.51 18.61
C LEU A 34 3.59 4.71 18.47
N LYS A 35 2.80 4.21 19.43
CA LYS A 35 1.31 4.27 19.38
C LYS A 35 0.74 5.69 19.21
N GLY A 36 1.42 6.71 19.75
CA GLY A 36 0.97 8.12 19.69
C GLY A 36 1.04 8.72 18.28
N ASN A 37 2.16 8.51 17.57
CA ASN A 37 2.39 9.10 16.24
C ASN A 37 1.51 8.46 15.16
N PHE A 38 1.18 7.17 15.28
CA PHE A 38 0.32 6.48 14.34
C PHE A 38 -1.17 6.82 14.48
N ARG A 39 -1.67 6.99 15.72
CA ARG A 39 -3.06 7.44 15.93
C ARG A 39 -3.31 8.82 15.32
N ALA A 40 -2.34 9.72 15.39
CA ALA A 40 -2.42 11.04 14.76
C ALA A 40 -2.48 10.98 13.22
N ARG A 41 -1.90 9.93 12.61
CA ARG A 41 -1.88 9.73 11.14
C ARG A 41 -2.99 8.83 10.59
N PHE A 42 -3.90 8.37 11.44
CA PHE A 42 -5.00 7.45 11.11
C PHE A 42 -5.72 7.79 9.81
N GLY A 43 -6.18 9.04 9.67
CA GLY A 43 -6.96 9.46 8.50
C GLY A 43 -6.15 9.40 7.20
N ILE A 44 -4.87 9.73 7.28
CA ILE A 44 -4.00 9.83 6.10
C ILE A 44 -3.51 8.45 5.67
N ASP A 45 -3.08 7.59 6.60
CA ASP A 45 -2.66 6.22 6.29
C ASP A 45 -3.81 5.42 5.66
N ARG A 46 -5.05 5.61 6.15
CA ARG A 46 -6.24 5.00 5.53
C ARG A 46 -6.48 5.53 4.12
N GLN A 47 -6.36 6.84 3.93
CA GLN A 47 -6.52 7.43 2.60
C GLN A 47 -5.48 6.89 1.61
N LEU A 48 -4.22 6.76 2.01
CA LEU A 48 -3.16 6.16 1.20
C LEU A 48 -3.48 4.68 0.88
N CYS A 49 -3.94 3.89 1.84
CA CYS A 49 -4.33 2.50 1.61
C CYS A 49 -5.52 2.39 0.62
N TYR A 50 -6.53 3.25 0.77
CA TYR A 50 -7.66 3.33 -0.14
C TYR A 50 -7.21 3.63 -1.57
N GLU A 51 -6.39 4.67 -1.75
CA GLU A 51 -5.84 5.04 -3.05
C GLU A 51 -5.02 3.92 -3.68
N MET A 52 -4.23 3.20 -2.88
CA MET A 52 -3.46 2.05 -3.36
C MET A 52 -4.39 0.93 -3.85
N THR A 53 -5.50 0.68 -3.15
CA THR A 53 -6.50 -0.30 -3.59
C THR A 53 -7.13 0.11 -4.93
N ILE A 54 -7.41 1.40 -5.13
CA ILE A 54 -7.90 1.90 -6.42
C ILE A 54 -6.86 1.73 -7.53
N ILE A 55 -5.59 2.04 -7.26
CA ILE A 55 -4.47 1.84 -8.19
C ILE A 55 -4.35 0.36 -8.59
N ILE A 56 -4.48 -0.56 -7.63
CA ILE A 56 -4.50 -2.00 -7.90
C ILE A 56 -5.66 -2.36 -8.83
N CYS A 57 -6.87 -1.86 -8.56
CA CYS A 57 -8.03 -2.13 -9.42
C CYS A 57 -7.80 -1.64 -10.86
N ASP A 58 -7.30 -0.42 -11.02
CA ASP A 58 -6.99 0.14 -12.34
C ASP A 58 -5.89 -0.67 -13.06
N HIS A 59 -4.89 -1.17 -12.33
CA HIS A 59 -3.85 -2.03 -12.88
C HIS A 59 -4.41 -3.37 -13.38
N LEU A 60 -5.24 -4.03 -12.58
CA LEU A 60 -5.91 -5.29 -12.92
C LEU A 60 -6.94 -5.14 -14.05
N GLU A 61 -7.37 -3.91 -14.36
CA GLU A 61 -8.18 -3.58 -15.54
C GLU A 61 -7.31 -3.29 -16.78
N GLY A 62 -5.99 -3.38 -16.66
CA GLY A 62 -5.04 -3.13 -17.74
C GLY A 62 -4.76 -1.65 -18.01
N LYS A 63 -5.14 -0.74 -17.11
CA LYS A 63 -4.86 0.69 -17.27
C LYS A 63 -3.40 1.01 -16.92
N ASN A 64 -2.87 2.05 -17.56
CA ASN A 64 -1.57 2.60 -17.17
C ASN A 64 -1.72 3.39 -15.86
N VAL A 65 -1.07 2.91 -14.80
CA VAL A 65 -1.14 3.47 -13.44
C VAL A 65 0.15 4.16 -12.99
N THR A 66 1.16 4.28 -13.87
CA THR A 66 2.47 4.84 -13.50
C THR A 66 2.37 6.25 -12.90
N GLY A 67 1.54 7.11 -13.48
CA GLY A 67 1.31 8.46 -12.96
C GLY A 67 0.61 8.46 -11.58
N SER A 68 -0.40 7.61 -11.40
CA SER A 68 -1.11 7.45 -10.13
C SER A 68 -0.20 6.94 -9.02
N ILE A 69 0.69 5.99 -9.34
CA ILE A 69 1.71 5.50 -8.40
C ILE A 69 2.67 6.62 -8.03
N GLY A 70 3.19 7.38 -8.99
CA GLY A 70 4.10 8.51 -8.71
C GLY A 70 3.46 9.53 -7.77
N ALA A 71 2.22 9.94 -8.05
CA ALA A 71 1.48 10.86 -7.19
C ALA A 71 1.22 10.30 -5.79
N TRP A 72 0.94 8.99 -5.69
CA TRP A 72 0.79 8.31 -4.41
C TRP A 72 2.09 8.30 -3.60
N ILE A 73 3.22 8.03 -4.23
CA ILE A 73 4.54 8.01 -3.59
C ILE A 73 4.90 9.38 -3.03
N GLU A 74 4.69 10.46 -3.79
CA GLU A 74 4.98 11.81 -3.29
C GLU A 74 4.11 12.16 -2.07
N ARG A 75 2.82 11.81 -2.07
CA ARG A 75 1.96 12.01 -0.89
C ARG A 75 2.41 11.16 0.29
N ALA A 76 2.71 9.88 0.07
CA ALA A 76 3.20 8.99 1.11
C ALA A 76 4.51 9.52 1.72
N ASN A 77 5.41 10.04 0.89
CA ASN A 77 6.68 10.64 1.32
C ASN A 77 6.46 11.85 2.23
N LEU A 78 5.59 12.80 1.86
CA LEU A 78 5.28 13.99 2.67
C LEU A 78 4.73 13.62 4.06
N VAL A 79 3.89 12.58 4.13
CA VAL A 79 3.26 12.15 5.39
C VAL A 79 4.23 11.38 6.30
N SER A 80 5.33 10.90 5.72
CA SER A 80 6.37 10.16 6.41
C SER A 80 7.56 11.01 6.88
N GLU A 81 7.56 12.33 6.66
CA GLU A 81 8.70 13.21 7.01
C GLU A 81 9.14 13.06 8.47
N ASP A 82 8.20 12.97 9.41
CA ASP A 82 8.48 12.83 10.85
C ASP A 82 8.70 11.37 11.30
N CYS A 83 8.43 10.40 10.43
CA CYS A 83 8.64 8.98 10.71
C CYS A 83 8.82 8.25 9.37
N PRO A 84 10.06 8.26 8.86
CA PRO A 84 10.42 7.62 7.59
C PRO A 84 10.01 6.16 7.59
N ALA A 85 9.57 5.64 6.44
CA ALA A 85 9.28 4.22 6.35
C ALA A 85 10.58 3.43 6.26
N THR A 86 10.80 2.53 7.22
CA THR A 86 11.84 1.51 7.10
C THR A 86 11.42 0.44 6.09
N GLU A 87 12.38 -0.33 5.60
CA GLU A 87 12.11 -1.50 4.73
C GLU A 87 11.12 -2.45 5.41
N GLU A 88 11.29 -2.71 6.71
CA GLU A 88 10.43 -3.59 7.48
C GLU A 88 9.01 -3.06 7.58
N LEU A 89 8.83 -1.76 7.82
CA LEU A 89 7.51 -1.13 7.88
C LEU A 89 6.82 -1.15 6.51
N ALA A 90 7.56 -0.84 5.44
CA ALA A 90 7.01 -0.88 4.09
C ALA A 90 6.61 -2.32 3.68
N GLU A 91 7.42 -3.31 4.06
CA GLU A 91 7.12 -4.72 3.84
C GLU A 91 5.92 -5.21 4.66
N LEU A 92 5.81 -4.80 5.93
CA LEU A 92 4.65 -5.10 6.77
C LEU A 92 3.36 -4.54 6.15
N ARG A 93 3.35 -3.24 5.81
CA ARG A 93 2.18 -2.58 5.22
C ARG A 93 1.71 -3.28 3.94
N LYS A 94 2.67 -3.72 3.11
CA LYS A 94 2.42 -4.53 1.92
C LYS A 94 1.77 -5.87 2.26
N LYS A 95 2.38 -6.64 3.18
CA LYS A 95 1.89 -7.96 3.60
C LYS A 95 0.46 -7.90 4.11
N LEU A 96 0.17 -6.94 4.99
CA LEU A 96 -1.18 -6.76 5.55
C LEU A 96 -2.20 -6.42 4.46
N LEU A 97 -1.83 -5.64 3.44
CA LEU A 97 -2.75 -5.29 2.36
C LEU A 97 -3.03 -6.51 1.48
N ILE A 98 -2.00 -7.30 1.19
CA ILE A 98 -2.16 -8.58 0.47
C ILE A 98 -3.08 -9.52 1.24
N GLU A 99 -2.91 -9.66 2.56
CA GLU A 99 -3.74 -10.53 3.39
C GLU A 99 -5.23 -10.16 3.32
N VAL A 100 -5.55 -8.87 3.44
CA VAL A 100 -6.94 -8.40 3.38
C VAL A 100 -7.52 -8.58 1.97
N ILE A 101 -6.73 -8.37 0.92
CA ILE A 101 -7.15 -8.61 -0.46
C ILE A 101 -7.34 -10.11 -0.72
N ASP A 102 -6.45 -10.97 -0.21
CA ASP A 102 -6.53 -12.42 -0.35
C ASP A 102 -7.86 -12.94 0.21
N ASN A 103 -8.33 -12.43 1.36
CA ASN A 103 -9.64 -12.77 1.91
C ASN A 103 -10.79 -12.51 0.91
N GLU A 104 -10.70 -11.42 0.16
CA GLU A 104 -11.70 -11.07 -0.86
C GLU A 104 -11.60 -11.94 -2.11
N LEU A 105 -10.38 -12.34 -2.49
CA LEU A 105 -10.17 -13.28 -3.59
C LEU A 105 -10.66 -14.69 -3.24
N TYR A 106 -10.38 -15.17 -2.02
CA TYR A 106 -10.88 -16.46 -1.53
C TYR A 106 -12.41 -16.47 -1.48
N TYR A 107 -13.04 -15.41 -0.98
CA TYR A 107 -14.50 -15.31 -1.00
C TYR A 107 -15.08 -15.42 -2.41
N LEU A 108 -14.48 -14.76 -3.41
CA LEU A 108 -14.92 -14.88 -4.80
C LEU A 108 -14.72 -16.30 -5.35
N GLN A 109 -13.63 -16.97 -4.98
CA GLN A 109 -13.33 -18.32 -5.41
C GLN A 109 -14.27 -19.36 -4.75
N GLU A 110 -14.52 -19.25 -3.45
CA GLU A 110 -15.42 -20.12 -2.68
C GLU A 110 -16.88 -19.98 -3.10
N THR A 111 -17.25 -18.82 -3.68
CA THR A 111 -18.59 -18.56 -4.22
C THR A 111 -18.70 -18.82 -5.73
N ASP A 112 -17.71 -19.53 -6.31
CA ASP A 112 -17.64 -19.91 -7.73
C ASP A 112 -17.73 -18.71 -8.71
N ARG A 113 -17.37 -17.51 -8.24
CA ARG A 113 -17.40 -16.29 -9.05
C ARG A 113 -16.17 -16.11 -9.93
N ILE A 114 -15.05 -16.70 -9.50
CA ILE A 114 -13.79 -16.76 -10.24
C ILE A 114 -13.20 -18.16 -10.12
N SER A 115 -12.37 -18.56 -11.09
CA SER A 115 -11.62 -19.81 -10.98
C SER A 115 -10.45 -19.68 -10.00
N ARG A 116 -9.89 -20.82 -9.59
CA ARG A 116 -8.66 -20.85 -8.77
C ARG A 116 -7.48 -20.27 -9.53
N GLU A 117 -7.41 -20.52 -10.84
CA GLU A 117 -6.38 -19.99 -11.72
C GLU A 117 -6.45 -18.46 -11.79
N ASP A 118 -7.65 -17.89 -11.89
CA ASP A 118 -7.86 -16.43 -11.91
C ASP A 118 -7.45 -15.78 -10.59
N MET A 119 -7.78 -16.43 -9.47
CA MET A 119 -7.34 -15.99 -8.14
C MET A 119 -5.81 -15.95 -8.05
N ILE A 120 -5.14 -17.05 -8.44
CA ILE A 120 -3.67 -17.15 -8.40
C ILE A 120 -3.03 -16.09 -9.30
N SER A 121 -3.50 -15.95 -10.54
CA SER A 121 -2.98 -14.97 -11.49
C SER A 121 -3.13 -13.54 -10.95
N SER A 122 -4.30 -13.21 -10.40
CA SER A 122 -4.57 -11.88 -9.85
C SER A 122 -3.70 -11.59 -8.64
N ARG A 123 -3.50 -12.58 -7.76
CA ARG A 123 -2.61 -12.45 -6.59
C ARG A 123 -1.17 -12.14 -7.01
N ILE A 124 -0.66 -12.82 -8.04
CA ILE A 124 0.67 -12.56 -8.61
C ILE A 124 0.76 -11.13 -9.15
N GLU A 125 -0.25 -10.66 -9.89
CA GLU A 125 -0.26 -9.29 -10.41
C GLU A 125 -0.30 -8.23 -9.30
N ILE A 126 -1.13 -8.45 -8.28
CA ILE A 126 -1.26 -7.57 -7.10
C ILE A 126 0.05 -7.50 -6.32
N GLU A 127 0.67 -8.64 -6.04
CA GLU A 127 1.97 -8.69 -5.37
C GLU A 127 3.05 -8.00 -6.23
N GLY A 128 3.02 -8.20 -7.55
CA GLY A 128 3.94 -7.57 -8.50
C GLY A 128 3.86 -6.04 -8.47
N ILE A 129 2.66 -5.46 -8.54
CA ILE A 129 2.51 -4.00 -8.47
C ILE A 129 2.91 -3.45 -7.10
N LEU A 130 2.54 -4.12 -6.02
CA LEU A 130 2.87 -3.67 -4.67
C LEU A 130 4.38 -3.72 -4.40
N ASN A 131 5.09 -4.73 -4.90
CA ASN A 131 6.55 -4.79 -4.83
C ASN A 131 7.22 -3.63 -5.59
N ARG A 132 6.71 -3.26 -6.78
CA ARG A 132 7.20 -2.09 -7.52
C ARG A 132 6.98 -0.78 -6.74
N VAL A 133 5.77 -0.59 -6.19
CA VAL A 133 5.44 0.58 -5.38
C VAL A 133 6.37 0.68 -4.17
N LYS A 134 6.56 -0.42 -3.43
CA LYS A 134 7.47 -0.50 -2.28
C LYS A 134 8.88 -0.03 -2.68
N HIS A 135 9.42 -0.60 -3.76
CA HIS A 135 10.77 -0.27 -4.23
C HIS A 135 10.92 1.22 -4.58
N TRP A 136 9.97 1.79 -5.34
CA TRP A 136 10.02 3.20 -5.71
C TRP A 136 9.82 4.14 -4.51
N TYR A 137 8.96 3.77 -3.58
CA TYR A 137 8.74 4.54 -2.35
C TYR A 137 10.01 4.61 -1.49
N LEU A 138 10.69 3.49 -1.27
CA LEU A 138 11.94 3.45 -0.51
C LEU A 138 13.08 4.19 -1.22
N ALA A 139 13.18 4.05 -2.55
CA ALA A 139 14.14 4.82 -3.34
C ALA A 139 13.90 6.34 -3.20
N ARG A 140 12.63 6.77 -3.16
CA ARG A 140 12.26 8.18 -2.98
C ARG A 140 12.65 8.70 -1.60
N GLN A 141 12.43 7.93 -0.54
CA GLN A 141 12.84 8.27 0.83
C GLN A 141 14.36 8.46 0.94
N ASN A 142 15.13 7.54 0.36
CA ASN A 142 16.60 7.60 0.34
C ASN A 142 17.12 8.84 -0.40
N ASN A 143 16.46 9.24 -1.50
CA ASN A 143 16.81 10.46 -2.23
C ASN A 143 16.49 11.74 -1.44
N THR A 144 15.43 11.75 -0.63
CA THR A 144 15.11 12.88 0.27
C THR A 144 16.18 13.07 1.35
N LEU A 145 16.65 11.96 1.94
CA LEU A 145 17.68 11.99 2.99
C LEU A 145 19.03 12.54 2.48
N ASN A 146 19.36 12.31 1.20
CA ASN A 146 20.58 12.84 0.59
C ASN A 146 20.58 14.37 0.40
N TRP A 147 19.42 15.03 0.30
CA TRP A 147 19.35 16.50 0.16
C TRP A 147 19.47 17.22 1.51
N ALA A 148 19.01 16.61 2.60
CA ALA A 148 19.18 17.15 3.95
C ALA A 148 20.66 17.18 4.41
N GLY A 149 21.56 16.44 3.75
CA GLY A 149 23.00 16.42 3.99
C GLY A 149 23.84 17.36 3.11
N VAL A 150 23.23 18.12 2.19
CA VAL A 150 23.95 18.99 1.22
C VAL A 150 23.82 20.49 1.56
N SER A 151 23.17 20.83 2.67
CA SER A 151 23.00 22.21 3.12
C SER A 151 23.90 22.57 4.30
N THR A 152 25.24 22.44 4.17
CA THR A 152 26.26 23.24 4.88
C THR A 152 27.67 22.87 4.41
N THR A 153 28.07 23.26 3.21
CA THR A 153 29.48 23.52 2.90
C THR A 153 29.53 24.52 1.76
N ASN A 154 29.30 25.79 2.09
CA ASN A 154 29.79 26.94 1.33
C ASN A 154 29.92 28.13 2.30
N GLU A 155 30.79 27.94 3.30
CA GLU A 155 31.61 29.01 3.87
C GLU A 155 33.04 28.52 3.60
N THR A 156 33.78 29.03 2.63
CA THR A 156 34.44 30.34 2.61
C THR A 156 34.96 30.65 1.21
#